data_AF-A0A8T5ZB48-F1
#
_entry.id   AF-A0A8T5ZB48-F1
#
_cell.length_a   1.000
_cell.length_b   1.000
_cell.length_c   1.000
_cell.angle_alpha   90.00
_cell.angle_beta   90.00
_cell.angle_gamma   90.00
#
_symmetry.space_group_name_H-M   'P 1'
#
loop_
_entity.id
_entity.type
_entity.pdbx_description
1 polymer ?
#
loop_
_entity_poly.entity_id
_entity_poly.type
_entity_poly.pdbx_seq_one_letter_code
_entity_poly.pdbx_strand_id
1 'polypeptide(L)' 'MNNEPLRPDPDRLLEQTAAPHRGKLKVFFGACAGVGKTWAMLAEAQRLRAQGLDIVVGVVET' A
#
# COMPACT_ATOMS: atom_id res chain seq x y z
N MET A 1 45.19 16.92 -16.72
CA MET A 1 43.87 16.41 -17.17
C MET A 1 43.07 16.16 -15.90
N ASN A 2 42.17 17.08 -15.54
CA ASN A 2 41.42 17.00 -14.28
C ASN A 2 40.46 15.82 -14.35
N ASN A 3 40.76 14.78 -13.58
CA ASN A 3 39.96 13.57 -13.48
C ASN A 3 38.90 13.76 -12.39
N GLU A 4 38.09 14.80 -12.54
CA GLU A 4 36.99 15.07 -11.61
C GLU A 4 35.85 14.11 -11.96
N PRO A 5 35.38 13.29 -11.00
CA PRO A 5 34.35 12.30 -11.28
C PRO A 5 33.10 13.01 -11.80
N LEU A 6 32.64 12.59 -12.98
CA LEU A 6 31.42 13.09 -13.61
C LEU A 6 30.28 13.02 -12.60
N ARG A 7 29.68 14.16 -12.26
CA ARG A 7 28.55 14.22 -11.33
C ARG A 7 27.44 13.31 -11.87
N PRO A 8 26.98 12.31 -11.09
CA PRO A 8 25.90 11.44 -11.52
C PRO A 8 24.62 12.25 -11.68
N ASP A 9 23.83 11.86 -12.68
CA ASP A 9 22.51 12.41 -12.94
C ASP A 9 21.56 12.12 -11.75
N PRO A 10 20.95 13.14 -11.12
CA PRO A 10 20.04 12.94 -9.99
C PRO A 10 18.84 12.05 -10.31
N ASP A 11 18.31 12.10 -11.54
CA ASP A 11 17.14 11.30 -11.92
C ASP A 11 17.49 9.81 -11.96
N ARG A 12 18.70 9.47 -12.42
CA ARG A 12 19.22 8.09 -12.38
C ARG A 12 19.39 7.56 -10.96
N LEU A 13 19.79 8.41 -10.01
CA LEU A 13 19.89 8.02 -8.61
C LEU A 13 18.49 7.79 -8.00
N LEU A 14 17.50 8.60 -8.40
CA LEU A 14 16.13 8.45 -7.94
C LEU A 14 15.52 7.12 -8.44
N GLU A 15 15.72 6.77 -9.71
CA GLU A 15 15.30 5.48 -10.28
C GLU A 15 15.88 4.28 -9.52
N GLN A 16 17.14 4.37 -9.07
CA GLN A 16 17.81 3.33 -8.29
C GLN A 16 17.24 3.16 -6.87
N THR A 17 16.55 4.19 -6.36
CA THR A 17 15.93 4.15 -5.02
C THR A 17 14.46 3.74 -5.04
N ALA A 18 13.88 3.51 -6.22
CA ALA A 18 12.53 2.96 -6.36
C ALA A 18 12.51 1.51 -5.86
N ALA A 19 12.43 1.36 -4.54
CA ALA A 19 12.24 0.06 -3.90
C ALA A 19 10.98 -0.60 -4.50
N PRO A 20 11.00 -1.94 -4.70
CA PRO A 20 9.82 -2.64 -5.16
C PRO A 20 8.63 -2.27 -4.26
N HIS A 21 7.53 -1.85 -4.88
CA HIS A 21 6.32 -1.41 -4.19
C HIS A 21 5.78 -2.59 -3.35
N ARG A 22 6.12 -2.60 -2.05
CA ARG A 22 5.57 -3.57 -1.12
C ARG A 22 4.15 -3.13 -0.75
N GLY A 23 3.18 -4.04 -0.89
CA GLY A 23 1.83 -3.80 -0.40
C GLY A 23 1.81 -3.50 1.11
N LYS A 24 0.82 -2.72 1.55
CA LYS A 24 0.60 -2.43 2.98
C LYS A 24 -0.42 -3.41 3.56
N LEU A 25 -0.12 -3.99 4.72
CA LEU A 25 -1.07 -4.78 5.49
C LEU A 25 -1.80 -3.87 6.49
N LYS A 26 -3.14 -3.83 6.42
CA LYS A 26 -4.00 -3.14 7.40
C LYS A 26 -4.78 -4.19 8.17
N VAL A 27 -4.67 -4.19 9.50
CA VAL A 27 -5.35 -5.14 10.39
C VAL A 27 -6.43 -4.41 11.19
N PHE A 28 -7.65 -4.93 11.18
CA PHE A 28 -8.77 -4.41 11.95
C PHE A 28 -8.90 -5.20 13.27
N PHE A 29 -8.44 -4.62 14.37
CA PHE A 29 -8.54 -5.22 15.70
C PHE A 29 -9.87 -4.90 16.39
N GLY A 30 -10.28 -5.74 17.32
CA GLY A 30 -11.49 -5.52 18.12
C GLY A 30 -11.50 -6.39 19.37
N ALA A 31 -11.91 -5.80 20.50
CA ALA A 31 -11.77 -6.39 21.83
C ALA A 31 -12.85 -7.43 22.19
N CYS A 32 -13.91 -7.54 21.38
CA CYS A 32 -15.06 -8.42 21.64
C CYS A 32 -15.50 -9.19 20.39
N ALA A 33 -16.22 -10.30 20.61
CA ALA A 33 -16.96 -10.98 19.55
C ALA A 33 -18.09 -10.07 19.04
N GLY A 34 -18.39 -10.12 17.74
CA GLY A 34 -19.46 -9.32 17.15
C GLY A 34 -19.19 -7.80 17.05
N VAL A 35 -18.03 -7.30 17.47
CA VAL A 35 -17.69 -5.85 17.45
C VAL A 35 -17.58 -5.22 16.05
N GLY A 36 -17.82 -6.00 14.99
CA GLY A 36 -17.90 -5.48 13.62
C GLY A 36 -16.58 -5.38 12.87
N LYS A 37 -15.55 -6.17 13.22
CA LYS A 37 -14.26 -6.18 12.49
C LYS A 37 -14.43 -6.44 10.99
N THR A 38 -15.23 -7.45 10.62
CA THR A 38 -15.55 -7.78 9.22
C THR A 38 -16.31 -6.63 8.55
N TRP A 39 -17.25 -6.02 9.26
CA TRP A 39 -18.02 -4.89 8.73
C TRP A 39 -17.12 -3.67 8.47
N ALA A 40 -16.24 -3.32 9.41
CA ALA A 40 -15.30 -2.22 9.26
C ALA A 40 -14.33 -2.44 8.09
N MET A 41 -13.85 -3.68 7.90
CA MET A 41 -13.02 -4.06 6.77
C MET A 41 -13.75 -3.82 5.44
N LEU A 42 -15.00 -4.28 5.31
CA LEU A 42 -15.79 -4.14 4.09
C LEU A 42 -16.25 -2.69 3.84
N ALA A 43 -16.54 -1.92 4.88
CA ALA A 43 -16.87 -0.50 4.76
C ALA A 43 -15.70 0.31 4.21
N GLU A 44 -14.48 0.03 4.66
CA GLU A 44 -13.27 0.63 4.09
C GLU A 44 -13.05 0.21 2.64
N ALA A 45 -13.28 -1.07 2.31
CA ALA A 45 -13.20 -1.56 0.94
C ALA A 45 -14.18 -0.84 0.01
N GLN A 46 -15.43 -0.63 0.44
CA GLN A 46 -16.42 0.16 -0.30
C GLN A 46 -15.96 1.61 -0.49
N ARG A 47 -15.40 2.24 0.55
CA ARG A 47 -14.87 3.61 0.47
C ARG A 47 -13.75 3.72 -0.56
N LEU A 48 -12.80 2.77 -0.57
CA LEU A 48 -11.70 2.75 -1.53
C LEU A 48 -12.19 2.49 -2.96
N ARG A 49 -13.16 1.60 -3.13
CA ARG A 49 -13.80 1.37 -4.43
C ARG A 49 -14.48 2.65 -4.95
N ALA A 50 -15.15 3.41 -4.08
CA ALA A 50 -15.74 4.70 -4.44
C ALA A 50 -14.70 5.76 -4.85
N GLN A 51 -13.43 5.58 -4.44
CA GLN A 51 -12.30 6.42 -4.86
C GLN A 51 -11.66 5.95 -6.17
N GLY A 52 -12.23 4.93 -6.82
CA GLY A 52 -11.73 4.41 -8.10
C GLY A 52 -10.60 3.39 -7.97
N LEU A 53 -10.31 2.90 -6.76
CA LEU A 53 -9.36 1.78 -6.61
C LEU A 53 -10.03 0.48 -7.04
N ASP A 54 -9.24 -0.39 -7.69
CA ASP A 54 -9.63 -1.76 -7.97
C ASP A 54 -9.54 -2.60 -6.68
N ILE A 55 -10.65 -3.22 -6.29
CA ILE A 55 -10.79 -3.90 -5.01
C ILE A 55 -11.29 -5.32 -5.26
N VAL A 56 -10.52 -6.29 -4.76
CA VAL A 56 -10.84 -7.72 -4.79
C VAL A 56 -11.00 -8.22 -3.36
N VAL A 57 -12.02 -9.05 -3.14
CA VAL A 57 -12.23 -9.77 -1.88
C VAL A 57 -11.92 -11.24 -2.11
N GLY A 58 -10.81 -11.74 -1.55
CA GLY A 58 -10.37 -13.12 -1.77
C GLY A 58 -11.10 -14.15 -0.91
N VAL A 59 -11.44 -13.81 0.33
CA VAL A 59 -12.17 -14.68 1.27
C VAL A 59 -12.92 -13.84 2.29
N VAL A 60 -14.12 -14.28 2.66
CA VAL A 60 -14.88 -13.78 3.80
C VAL A 60 -15.57 -14.98 4.44
N GLU A 61 -15.34 -15.19 5.73
CA GLU A 61 -16.04 -16.19 6.54
C GLU A 61 -16.89 -15.47 7.60
N THR A 62 -18.09 -16.01 7.87
CA THR A 62 -19.09 -15.43 8.80
C THR A 62 -19.50 -16.42 9.87
#